data_AF-A0A831KNE9-F1
#
_entry.id   AF-A0A831KNE9-F1
#
_cell.length_a   1.000
_cell.length_b   1.000
_cell.length_c   1.000
_cell.angle_alpha   90.00
_cell.angle_beta   90.00
_cell.angle_gamma   90.00
#
_symmetry.space_group_name_H-M   'P 1'
#
loop_
_entity.id
_entity.type
_entity.pdbx_description
1 polymer ?
#
loop_
_entity_poly.entity_id
_entity_poly.type
_entity_poly.pdbx_seq_one_letter_code
_entity_poly.pdbx_strand_id
1 'polypeptide(L)'
;MHCDGCGRHSILRKADPEEIRCDRENRALEKDAYRICRDIIADWEMAMRLVKTEYLLDRSKAIFFFTAEKRVDFRELVRVLAKRLQIRIEMRQIGIRDEAKVLGGVGPCGMAFCCSTFLREFAPISVKMAKEQNVILNPTKISGGCGRLLCCLHYEYEQYQEATSGLPKAGKKVKLPEGTGKVRTYNFFAGTVTIDIPGHGPLTMSVDDLREQLK
;
A
#
# COMPACT_ATOMS: atom_id res chain seq x y z
N MET A 1 -22.23 3.37 -15.01
CA MET A 1 -21.32 2.29 -14.53
C MET A 1 -20.47 2.89 -13.44
N HIS A 2 -20.48 2.31 -12.23
CA HIS A 2 -19.62 2.77 -11.14
C HIS A 2 -18.28 2.02 -11.24
N CYS A 3 -17.16 2.73 -11.09
CA CYS A 3 -15.85 2.08 -10.97
C CYS A 3 -15.71 1.61 -9.51
N ASP A 4 -15.68 0.30 -9.28
CA ASP A 4 -15.62 -0.36 -7.95
C ASP A 4 -14.36 -0.06 -7.11
N GLY A 5 -13.61 0.99 -7.43
CA GLY A 5 -12.42 1.40 -6.67
C GLY A 5 -12.16 2.90 -6.63
N CYS A 6 -13.10 3.76 -7.02
CA CYS A 6 -12.92 5.20 -6.94
C CYS A 6 -14.22 5.81 -6.39
N GLY A 7 -14.26 6.15 -5.09
CA GLY A 7 -15.49 6.64 -4.44
C GLY A 7 -16.22 7.72 -5.25
N ARG A 8 -17.56 7.78 -5.22
CA ARG A 8 -18.50 8.75 -5.85
C ARG A 8 -18.14 9.38 -7.23
N HIS A 9 -17.22 8.83 -8.02
CA HIS A 9 -16.97 9.32 -9.37
C HIS A 9 -17.85 8.54 -10.34
N SER A 10 -18.82 9.22 -10.95
CA SER A 10 -19.68 8.64 -11.97
C SER A 10 -18.92 8.60 -13.30
N ILE A 11 -18.83 7.41 -13.91
CA ILE A 11 -18.37 7.31 -15.30
C ILE A 11 -19.51 7.84 -16.18
N LEU A 12 -19.27 8.98 -16.82
CA LEU A 12 -20.26 9.65 -17.67
C LEU A 12 -20.48 8.87 -18.98
N ARG A 13 -19.40 8.64 -19.73
CA ARG A 13 -19.39 7.92 -21.01
C ARG A 13 -17.98 7.44 -21.36
N LYS A 14 -17.86 6.66 -22.45
CA LYS A 14 -16.56 6.40 -23.07
C LYS A 14 -15.99 7.70 -23.64
N ALA A 15 -14.66 7.82 -23.61
CA ALA A 15 -13.96 8.94 -24.22
C ALA A 15 -14.16 8.93 -25.74
N ASP A 16 -14.38 10.11 -26.31
CA ASP A 16 -14.47 10.29 -27.75
C ASP A 16 -13.07 10.40 -28.38
N PRO A 17 -12.94 10.33 -29.72
CA PRO A 17 -11.63 10.40 -30.38
C PRO A 17 -10.86 11.70 -30.12
N GLU A 18 -11.57 12.81 -29.87
CA GLU A 18 -10.97 14.12 -29.61
C GLU A 18 -10.37 14.17 -28.21
N GLU A 19 -11.10 13.68 -27.20
CA GLU A 19 -10.62 13.53 -25.83
C GLU A 19 -9.40 12.60 -25.76
N ILE A 20 -9.39 11.51 -26.53
CA ILE A 20 -8.24 10.61 -26.63
C ILE A 20 -7.03 11.31 -27.27
N ARG A 21 -7.26 12.14 -28.29
CA ARG A 21 -6.18 12.93 -28.90
C ARG A 21 -5.62 13.95 -27.91
N CYS A 22 -6.50 14.68 -27.23
CA CYS A 22 -6.12 15.65 -26.21
C CYS A 22 -5.30 15.01 -25.08
N ASP A 23 -5.72 13.84 -24.58
CA ASP A 23 -4.97 13.08 -23.57
C ASP A 23 -3.55 12.73 -24.04
N ARG A 24 -3.38 12.30 -25.29
CA ARG A 24 -2.04 12.00 -25.85
C ARG A 24 -1.16 13.24 -25.92
N GLU A 25 -1.70 14.37 -26.36
CA GLU A 25 -0.99 15.64 -26.40
C GLU A 25 -0.62 16.11 -24.98
N ASN A 26 -1.54 15.98 -24.02
CA ASN A 26 -1.30 16.31 -22.62
C ASN A 26 -0.15 15.47 -22.04
N ARG A 27 -0.09 14.17 -22.33
CA ARG A 27 1.04 13.31 -21.91
C ARG A 27 2.39 13.75 -22.47
N ALA A 28 2.42 14.35 -23.66
CA ALA A 28 3.65 14.93 -24.19
C ALA A 28 4.05 16.19 -23.42
N LEU A 29 3.08 17.10 -23.20
CA LEU A 29 3.29 18.31 -22.40
C LEU A 29 3.71 18.01 -20.95
N GLU A 30 3.14 16.98 -20.34
CA GLU A 30 3.49 16.50 -19.00
C GLU A 30 4.96 16.09 -18.90
N LYS A 31 5.49 15.39 -19.91
CA LYS A 31 6.91 14.97 -19.94
C LYS A 31 7.84 16.17 -20.02
N ASP A 32 7.51 17.15 -20.85
CA ASP A 32 8.31 18.36 -21.00
C ASP A 32 8.24 19.23 -19.75
N ALA A 33 7.05 19.43 -19.19
CA ALA A 33 6.84 20.15 -17.94
C ALA A 33 7.55 19.48 -16.77
N TYR A 34 7.52 18.14 -16.68
CA TYR A 34 8.24 17.37 -15.67
C TYR A 34 9.75 17.64 -15.76
N ARG A 35 10.33 17.56 -16.96
CA ARG A 35 11.76 17.83 -17.18
C ARG A 35 12.14 19.25 -16.77
N ILE A 36 11.39 20.24 -17.23
CA ILE A 36 11.64 21.66 -16.90
C ILE A 36 11.62 21.88 -15.39
N CYS A 37 10.62 21.34 -14.70
CA CYS A 37 10.50 21.48 -13.24
C CYS A 37 11.62 20.75 -12.51
N ARG A 38 11.94 19.52 -12.91
CA ARG A 38 13.04 18.74 -12.33
C ARG A 38 14.38 19.47 -12.46
N ASP A 39 14.66 20.03 -13.62
CA ASP A 39 15.93 20.72 -13.88
C ASP A 39 16.05 21.98 -13.00
N ILE A 40 14.98 22.78 -12.87
CA ILE A 40 14.97 23.94 -11.96
C ILE A 40 15.14 23.51 -10.49
N ILE A 41 14.46 22.44 -10.07
CA ILE A 41 14.59 21.90 -8.69
C ILE A 41 16.04 21.51 -8.40
N ALA A 42 16.72 20.90 -9.37
CA ALA A 42 18.13 20.52 -9.26
C ALA A 42 19.04 21.76 -9.22
N ASP A 43 18.85 22.71 -10.14
CA ASP A 43 19.65 23.94 -10.23
C ASP A 43 19.55 24.80 -8.96
N TRP A 44 18.38 24.80 -8.31
CA TRP A 44 18.13 25.57 -7.09
C TRP A 44 18.34 24.75 -5.81
N GLU A 45 18.78 23.51 -5.92
CA GLU A 45 19.02 22.58 -4.81
C GLU A 45 17.84 22.50 -3.82
N MET A 46 16.62 22.52 -4.34
CA MET A 46 15.43 22.53 -3.50
C MET A 46 15.28 21.19 -2.76
N ALA A 47 14.98 21.24 -1.46
CA ALA A 47 14.78 20.06 -0.60
C ALA A 47 13.45 19.32 -0.87
N MET A 48 13.20 18.96 -2.13
CA MET A 48 12.02 18.24 -2.61
C MET A 48 12.37 17.31 -3.77
N ARG A 49 11.56 16.26 -3.97
CA ARG A 49 11.66 15.37 -5.14
C ARG A 49 10.37 15.43 -5.94
N LEU A 50 10.50 15.70 -7.24
CA LEU A 50 9.38 15.68 -8.18
C LEU A 50 9.02 14.24 -8.54
N VAL A 51 7.76 13.85 -8.34
CA VAL A 51 7.27 12.49 -8.57
C VAL A 51 6.61 12.36 -9.94
N LYS A 52 5.65 13.24 -10.26
CA LYS A 52 4.97 13.26 -11.56
C LYS A 52 4.37 14.64 -11.84
N THR A 53 4.00 14.85 -13.11
CA THR A 53 3.27 16.02 -13.57
C THR A 53 2.03 15.56 -14.31
N GLU A 54 0.89 16.19 -14.07
CA GLU A 54 -0.38 15.90 -14.74
C GLU A 54 -1.00 17.18 -15.27
N TYR A 55 -1.52 17.14 -16.49
CA TYR A 55 -2.35 18.21 -17.05
C TYR A 55 -3.81 17.81 -16.93
N LEU A 56 -4.69 18.75 -16.55
CA LEU A 56 -6.12 18.49 -16.69
C LEU A 56 -6.47 18.33 -18.17
N LEU A 57 -7.52 17.55 -18.44
CA LEU A 57 -7.96 17.24 -19.80
C LEU A 57 -8.25 18.52 -20.61
N ASP A 58 -8.79 19.54 -19.94
CA ASP A 58 -9.09 20.86 -20.51
C ASP A 58 -7.89 21.83 -20.52
N ARG A 59 -6.72 21.40 -20.05
CA ARG A 59 -5.50 22.22 -19.88
C ARG A 59 -5.71 23.48 -19.03
N SER A 60 -6.70 23.49 -18.14
CA SER A 60 -6.93 24.63 -17.25
C SER A 60 -5.83 24.81 -16.19
N LYS A 61 -5.18 23.71 -15.78
CA LYS A 61 -4.02 23.71 -14.89
C LYS A 61 -3.11 22.50 -15.09
N ALA A 62 -1.84 22.66 -14.74
CA ALA A 62 -0.86 21.60 -14.57
C ALA A 62 -0.58 21.37 -13.08
N ILE A 63 -0.59 20.12 -12.65
CA ILE A 63 -0.40 19.68 -11.26
C ILE A 63 0.95 18.97 -11.15
N PHE A 64 1.81 19.45 -10.27
CA PHE A 64 3.13 18.88 -9.99
C PHE A 64 3.10 18.19 -8.64
N PHE A 65 3.26 16.87 -8.66
CA PHE A 65 3.28 16.04 -7.47
C PHE A 65 4.71 15.89 -6.97
N PHE A 66 4.94 16.17 -5.69
CA PHE A 66 6.26 16.11 -5.10
C PHE A 66 6.23 15.50 -3.69
N THR A 67 7.39 15.01 -3.24
CA THR A 67 7.63 14.62 -1.85
C THR A 67 8.69 15.53 -1.23
N ALA A 68 8.53 15.85 0.04
CA ALA A 68 9.51 16.58 0.83
C ALA A 68 9.41 16.16 2.29
N GLU A 69 10.54 16.11 3.00
CA GLU A 69 10.57 15.79 4.44
C GLU A 69 10.13 16.98 5.29
N LYS A 70 10.49 18.19 4.87
CA LYS A 70 10.18 19.45 5.53
C LYS A 70 9.33 20.33 4.61
N ARG A 71 8.78 21.40 5.17
CA ARG A 71 8.07 22.41 4.40
C ARG A 71 9.04 23.10 3.43
N VAL A 72 8.66 23.16 2.16
CA VAL A 72 9.46 23.79 1.09
C VAL A 72 8.73 25.05 0.59
N ASP A 73 9.46 26.15 0.43
CA ASP A 73 8.93 27.34 -0.23
C ASP A 73 9.16 27.22 -1.74
N PHE A 74 8.07 27.07 -2.49
CA PHE A 74 8.07 26.89 -3.95
C PHE A 74 7.44 28.07 -4.69
N ARG A 75 7.23 29.22 -4.04
CA ARG A 75 6.56 30.38 -4.66
C ARG A 75 7.28 30.88 -5.91
N GLU A 76 8.61 30.96 -5.86
CA GLU A 76 9.43 31.37 -7.00
C GLU A 76 9.41 30.34 -8.13
N LEU A 77 9.43 29.05 -7.78
CA LEU A 77 9.34 27.95 -8.73
C LEU A 77 8.01 28.03 -9.50
N VAL A 78 6.91 28.25 -8.79
CA VAL A 78 5.58 28.44 -9.40
C VAL A 78 5.56 29.61 -10.38
N ARG A 79 6.18 30.75 -10.04
CA ARG A 79 6.27 31.92 -10.95
C ARG A 79 7.04 31.58 -12.22
N VAL A 80 8.19 30.92 -12.09
CA VAL A 80 9.01 30.54 -13.24
C VAL A 80 8.30 29.51 -14.12
N LEU A 81 7.68 28.49 -13.52
CA LEU A 81 6.92 27.47 -14.25
C LEU A 81 5.71 28.07 -14.97
N ALA A 82 4.94 28.94 -14.29
CA ALA A 82 3.81 29.61 -14.91
C ALA A 82 4.24 30.47 -16.11
N LYS A 83 5.38 31.18 -16.01
CA LYS A 83 5.94 31.95 -17.12
C LYS A 83 6.45 31.07 -18.26
N ARG A 84 7.06 29.91 -17.98
CA ARG A 84 7.59 29.02 -19.02
C ARG A 84 6.49 28.22 -19.72
N LEU A 85 5.51 27.73 -18.97
CA LEU A 85 4.47 26.81 -19.46
C LEU A 85 3.18 27.51 -19.86
N GLN A 86 3.02 28.80 -19.52
CA GLN A 86 1.84 29.62 -19.84
C GLN A 86 0.51 28.96 -19.40
N ILE A 87 0.55 28.30 -18.24
CA ILE A 87 -0.59 27.59 -17.64
C ILE A 87 -0.61 27.80 -16.13
N ARG A 88 -1.79 27.68 -15.51
CA ARG A 88 -1.91 27.70 -14.05
C ARG A 88 -1.20 26.49 -13.46
N ILE A 89 -0.34 26.74 -12.47
CA ILE A 89 0.45 25.71 -11.79
C ILE A 89 -0.15 25.42 -10.42
N GLU A 90 -0.31 24.13 -10.10
CA GLU A 90 -0.65 23.63 -8.77
C GLU A 90 0.47 22.71 -8.28
N MET A 91 1.03 23.00 -7.10
CA MET A 91 2.00 22.13 -6.45
C MET A 91 1.29 21.27 -5.42
N ARG A 92 1.45 19.95 -5.49
CA ARG A 92 0.80 19.00 -4.58
C ARG A 92 1.82 18.11 -3.89
N GLN A 93 1.92 18.24 -2.57
CA GLN A 93 2.72 17.34 -1.77
C GLN A 93 1.99 16.01 -1.59
N ILE A 94 2.69 14.89 -1.81
CA ILE A 94 2.19 13.54 -1.56
C ILE A 94 3.07 12.80 -0.56
N GLY A 95 2.52 11.75 0.05
CA GLY A 95 3.28 10.92 0.98
C GLY A 95 4.22 9.95 0.27
N ILE A 96 5.20 9.43 1.01
CA ILE A 96 6.16 8.39 0.53
C ILE A 96 5.47 7.13 -0.02
N ARG A 97 4.26 6.81 0.47
CA ARG A 97 3.47 5.68 -0.04
C ARG A 97 2.85 5.98 -1.39
N ASP A 98 2.31 7.17 -1.58
CA ASP A 98 1.72 7.58 -2.86
C ASP A 98 2.80 7.69 -3.94
N GLU A 99 3.99 8.13 -3.55
CA GLU A 99 5.16 8.06 -4.41
C GLU A 99 5.50 6.63 -4.83
N ALA A 100 5.60 5.70 -3.87
CA ALA A 100 5.82 4.28 -4.19
C ALA A 100 4.70 3.69 -5.06
N LYS A 101 3.47 4.19 -4.92
CA LYS A 101 2.33 3.82 -5.79
C LYS A 101 2.49 4.30 -7.22
N VAL A 102 3.04 5.51 -7.42
CA VAL A 102 3.28 6.07 -8.76
C VAL A 102 4.47 5.38 -9.43
N LEU A 103 5.56 5.18 -8.69
CA LEU A 103 6.76 4.52 -9.20
C LEU A 103 6.54 3.02 -9.45
N GLY A 104 5.66 2.40 -8.66
CA GLY A 104 5.48 0.96 -8.65
C GLY A 104 6.70 0.23 -8.08
N GLY A 105 6.68 -1.10 -8.20
CA GLY A 105 7.76 -1.95 -7.71
C GLY A 105 7.26 -3.33 -7.31
N VAL A 106 8.17 -4.15 -6.78
CA VAL A 106 7.91 -5.53 -6.38
C VAL A 106 8.06 -5.66 -4.87
N GLY A 107 7.04 -6.22 -4.22
CA GLY A 107 7.02 -6.48 -2.79
C GLY A 107 7.88 -7.69 -2.40
N PRO A 108 8.09 -7.91 -1.09
CA PRO A 108 8.83 -9.07 -0.60
C PRO A 108 8.17 -10.42 -0.95
N CYS A 109 6.88 -10.40 -1.33
CA CYS A 109 6.16 -11.56 -1.84
C CYS A 109 6.43 -11.87 -3.33
N GLY A 110 7.26 -11.08 -4.02
CA GLY A 110 7.54 -11.25 -5.44
C GLY A 110 6.47 -10.66 -6.38
N MET A 111 5.38 -10.12 -5.84
CA MET A 111 4.28 -9.51 -6.61
C MET A 111 4.45 -7.99 -6.72
N ALA A 112 3.81 -7.37 -7.72
CA ALA A 112 3.72 -5.91 -7.81
C ALA A 112 3.11 -5.31 -6.54
N PHE A 113 3.53 -4.11 -6.16
CA PHE A 113 3.03 -3.45 -4.95
C PHE A 113 1.49 -3.37 -4.95
N CYS A 114 0.86 -3.82 -3.86
CA CYS A 114 -0.60 -3.81 -3.70
C CYS A 114 -1.18 -2.40 -3.87
N CYS A 115 -0.46 -1.36 -3.40
CA CYS A 115 -0.86 0.04 -3.52
C CYS A 115 -0.90 0.54 -4.97
N SER A 116 -0.16 -0.09 -5.88
CA SER A 116 -0.07 0.26 -7.31
C SER A 116 -1.07 -0.53 -8.16
N THR A 117 -1.70 -1.57 -7.60
CA THR A 117 -2.56 -2.50 -8.32
C THR A 117 -4.02 -2.32 -7.92
N PHE A 118 -4.42 -2.90 -6.78
CA PHE A 118 -5.82 -2.94 -6.35
C PHE A 118 -6.10 -2.12 -5.09
N LEU A 119 -5.12 -1.97 -4.19
CA LEU A 119 -5.34 -1.35 -2.89
C LEU A 119 -5.23 0.17 -2.98
N ARG A 120 -6.37 0.86 -2.98
CA ARG A 120 -6.43 2.33 -3.15
C ARG A 120 -6.66 3.09 -1.85
N GLU A 121 -7.35 2.47 -0.91
CA GLU A 121 -7.63 3.02 0.42
C GLU A 121 -6.73 2.35 1.45
N PHE A 122 -6.22 3.16 2.38
CA PHE A 122 -5.26 2.69 3.38
C PHE A 122 -5.75 3.03 4.77
N ALA A 123 -6.01 2.00 5.54
CA ALA A 123 -6.19 2.13 6.97
C ALA A 123 -4.84 2.19 7.70
N PRO A 124 -4.81 2.76 8.92
CA PRO A 124 -3.63 2.73 9.78
C PRO A 124 -3.20 1.29 10.09
N ILE A 125 -1.91 1.02 9.94
CA ILE A 125 -1.32 -0.31 10.19
C ILE A 125 -0.54 -0.25 11.49
N SER A 126 -0.71 -1.26 12.36
CA SER A 126 -0.01 -1.35 13.64
C SER A 126 0.86 -2.59 13.72
N VAL A 127 1.91 -2.54 14.55
CA VAL A 127 2.78 -3.70 14.83
C VAL A 127 2.01 -4.85 15.48
N LYS A 128 0.87 -4.55 16.15
CA LYS A 128 -0.03 -5.57 16.72
C LYS A 128 -0.57 -6.51 15.63
N MET A 129 -0.92 -5.97 14.46
CA MET A 129 -1.43 -6.79 13.34
C MET A 129 -0.39 -7.82 12.89
N ALA A 130 0.87 -7.41 12.75
CA ALA A 130 1.96 -8.33 12.43
C ALA A 130 2.15 -9.43 13.49
N LYS A 131 2.02 -9.09 14.77
CA LYS A 131 2.08 -10.06 15.87
C LYS A 131 0.95 -11.09 15.81
N GLU A 132 -0.27 -10.63 15.57
CA GLU A 132 -1.45 -11.52 15.53
C GLU A 132 -1.46 -12.44 14.31
N GLN A 133 -0.84 -12.01 13.21
CA GLN A 133 -0.63 -12.82 12.01
C GLN A 133 0.62 -13.73 12.10
N ASN A 134 1.31 -13.77 13.25
CA ASN A 134 2.55 -14.52 13.47
C ASN A 134 3.68 -14.17 12.47
N VAL A 135 3.73 -12.93 12.00
CA VAL A 135 4.81 -12.45 11.13
C VAL A 135 6.04 -12.11 11.97
N ILE A 136 7.22 -12.51 11.50
CA ILE A 136 8.49 -12.18 12.15
C ILE A 136 8.67 -10.66 12.20
N LEU A 137 8.85 -10.11 13.40
CA LEU A 137 8.96 -8.67 13.67
C LEU A 137 10.32 -8.07 13.29
N ASN A 138 10.92 -8.53 12.20
CA ASN A 138 12.11 -7.91 11.64
C ASN A 138 11.67 -6.72 10.75
N PRO A 139 12.20 -5.50 10.95
CA PRO A 139 11.87 -4.34 10.12
C PRO A 139 11.93 -4.62 8.61
N THR A 140 12.91 -5.37 8.14
CA THR A 140 13.07 -5.72 6.72
C THR A 140 11.96 -6.63 6.20
N LYS A 141 11.30 -7.41 7.07
CA LYS A 141 10.22 -8.35 6.72
C LYS A 141 8.84 -7.74 6.84
N ILE A 142 8.66 -6.71 7.68
CA ILE A 142 7.35 -6.08 7.92
C ILE A 142 7.20 -4.70 7.24
N SER A 143 8.27 -4.17 6.64
CA SER A 143 8.26 -2.89 5.93
C SER A 143 8.12 -3.11 4.42
N GLY A 144 7.26 -2.32 3.79
CA GLY A 144 7.17 -2.25 2.33
C GLY A 144 8.25 -1.36 1.73
N GLY A 145 8.34 -1.35 0.39
CA GLY A 145 9.32 -0.52 -0.33
C GLY A 145 9.18 0.99 -0.09
N CYS A 146 8.03 1.44 0.42
CA CYS A 146 7.82 2.83 0.86
C CYS A 146 8.37 3.15 2.26
N GLY A 147 9.03 2.20 2.93
CA GLY A 147 9.57 2.39 4.29
C GLY A 147 8.53 2.36 5.43
N ARG A 148 7.24 2.20 5.12
CA ARG A 148 6.16 1.98 6.11
C ARG A 148 5.82 0.50 6.23
N LEU A 149 5.05 0.14 7.26
CA LEU A 149 4.51 -1.21 7.42
C LEU A 149 3.75 -1.68 6.17
N LEU A 150 3.86 -2.97 5.87
CA LEU A 150 3.22 -3.64 4.75
C LEU A 150 1.70 -3.50 4.81
N CYS A 151 1.10 -3.03 3.73
CA CYS A 151 -0.35 -2.84 3.63
C CYS A 151 -1.15 -4.15 3.64
N CYS A 152 -0.55 -5.29 3.28
CA CYS A 152 -1.19 -6.60 3.39
C CYS A 152 -1.52 -6.96 4.84
N LEU A 153 -0.72 -6.47 5.81
CA LEU A 153 -0.96 -6.70 7.24
C LEU A 153 -2.32 -6.16 7.70
N HIS A 154 -2.83 -5.10 7.09
CA HIS A 154 -4.19 -4.65 7.36
C HIS A 154 -5.20 -5.34 6.46
N TYR A 155 -4.89 -5.49 5.17
CA TYR A 155 -5.80 -6.07 4.18
C TYR A 155 -6.30 -7.48 4.58
N GLU A 156 -5.41 -8.31 5.14
CA GLU A 156 -5.72 -9.69 5.54
C GLU A 156 -6.18 -9.79 7.00
N TYR A 157 -6.14 -8.69 7.76
CA TYR A 157 -6.29 -8.74 9.20
C TYR A 157 -7.62 -9.29 9.67
N GLU A 158 -8.72 -8.90 9.02
CA GLU A 158 -10.07 -9.35 9.35
C GLU A 158 -10.20 -10.88 9.20
N GLN A 159 -9.67 -11.44 8.11
CA GLN A 159 -9.69 -12.88 7.86
C GLN A 159 -8.86 -13.64 8.91
N TYR A 160 -7.73 -13.08 9.34
CA TYR A 160 -6.95 -13.66 10.45
C TYR A 160 -7.70 -13.58 11.79
N GLN A 161 -8.44 -12.49 12.06
CA GLN A 161 -9.25 -12.38 13.27
C GLN A 161 -10.39 -13.40 13.30
N GLU A 162 -11.08 -13.59 12.18
CA GLU A 162 -12.12 -14.61 12.04
C GLU A 162 -11.56 -16.02 12.20
N ALA A 163 -10.44 -16.32 11.53
CA ALA A 163 -9.80 -17.62 11.60
C ALA A 163 -9.30 -17.96 13.02
N THR A 164 -8.82 -16.96 13.77
CA THR A 164 -8.36 -17.13 15.16
C THR A 164 -9.47 -16.99 16.21
N SER A 165 -10.69 -16.64 15.81
CA SER A 165 -11.81 -16.48 16.73
C SER A 165 -12.12 -17.81 17.45
N GLY A 166 -12.19 -17.73 18.78
CA GLY A 166 -12.38 -18.90 19.66
C GLY A 166 -11.13 -19.77 19.86
N LEU A 167 -10.01 -19.49 19.20
CA LEU A 167 -8.79 -20.30 19.29
C LEU A 167 -7.78 -19.76 20.31
N PRO A 168 -7.03 -20.63 21.00
CA PRO A 168 -5.95 -20.24 21.89
C PRO A 168 -4.78 -19.64 21.11
N LYS A 169 -4.19 -18.55 21.61
CA LYS A 169 -3.00 -17.94 21.01
C LYS A 169 -1.83 -18.93 20.95
N ALA A 170 -0.97 -18.78 19.94
CA ALA A 170 0.29 -19.51 19.86
C ALA A 170 1.07 -19.37 21.19
N GLY A 171 1.57 -20.50 21.69
CA GLY A 171 2.27 -20.62 22.96
C GLY A 171 1.38 -20.87 24.18
N LYS A 172 0.04 -20.82 24.08
CA LYS A 172 -0.84 -21.26 25.17
C LYS A 172 -0.87 -22.79 25.29
N LYS A 173 -1.10 -23.26 26.52
CA LYS A 173 -1.34 -24.67 26.80
C LYS A 173 -2.80 -25.03 26.52
N VAL A 174 -3.02 -26.18 25.90
CA VAL A 174 -4.33 -26.75 25.60
C VAL A 174 -4.37 -28.17 26.16
N LYS A 175 -5.54 -28.57 26.67
CA LYS A 175 -5.77 -29.95 27.11
C LYS A 175 -6.40 -30.69 25.94
N LEU A 176 -5.76 -31.77 25.52
CA LEU A 176 -6.24 -32.68 24.49
C LEU A 176 -6.37 -34.09 25.10
N PRO A 177 -7.10 -35.01 24.46
CA PRO A 177 -7.18 -36.41 24.88
C PRO A 177 -5.81 -37.08 25.06
N GLU A 178 -4.84 -36.69 24.24
CA GLU A 178 -3.47 -37.22 24.23
C GLU A 178 -2.56 -36.57 25.29
N GLY A 179 -3.03 -35.53 25.97
CA GLY A 179 -2.30 -34.85 27.04
C GLY A 179 -2.36 -33.32 26.96
N THR A 180 -1.64 -32.65 27.86
CA THR A 180 -1.53 -31.19 27.84
C THR A 180 -0.40 -30.77 26.90
N GLY A 181 -0.76 -30.18 25.76
CA GLY A 181 0.18 -29.69 24.75
C GLY A 181 0.29 -28.16 24.73
N LYS A 182 1.32 -27.63 24.07
CA LYS A 182 1.50 -26.20 23.82
C LYS A 182 1.28 -25.92 22.34
N VAL A 183 0.41 -24.97 22.01
CA VAL A 183 0.18 -24.57 20.62
C VAL A 183 1.47 -23.99 20.06
N ARG A 184 2.01 -24.60 19.00
CA ARG A 184 3.26 -24.15 18.37
C ARG A 184 2.98 -23.14 17.27
N THR A 185 2.20 -23.54 16.27
CA THR A 185 1.93 -22.74 15.06
C THR A 185 0.57 -23.09 14.47
N TYR A 186 -0.11 -22.10 13.90
CA TYR A 186 -1.27 -22.28 13.04
C TYR A 186 -0.85 -22.14 11.59
N ASN A 187 -1.37 -23.03 10.73
CA ASN A 187 -1.34 -22.86 9.28
C ASN A 187 -2.75 -22.51 8.80
N PHE A 188 -3.01 -21.21 8.65
CA PHE A 188 -4.34 -20.70 8.26
C PHE A 188 -4.74 -21.10 6.84
N PHE A 189 -3.77 -21.31 5.93
CA PHE A 189 -4.05 -21.73 4.57
C PHE A 189 -4.45 -23.21 4.49
N ALA A 190 -3.83 -24.06 5.32
CA ALA A 190 -4.15 -25.48 5.38
C ALA A 190 -5.28 -25.80 6.39
N GLY A 191 -5.71 -24.82 7.19
CA GLY A 191 -6.68 -25.04 8.27
C GLY A 191 -6.17 -25.98 9.37
N THR A 192 -4.85 -26.05 9.60
CA THR A 192 -4.24 -26.98 10.57
C THR A 192 -3.51 -26.25 11.70
N VAL A 193 -3.38 -26.94 12.83
CA VAL A 193 -2.66 -26.49 14.02
C VAL A 193 -1.65 -27.54 14.44
N THR A 194 -0.43 -27.11 14.75
CA THR A 194 0.61 -27.96 15.32
C THR A 194 0.73 -27.69 16.81
N ILE A 195 0.59 -28.74 17.62
CA ILE A 195 0.60 -28.70 19.08
C ILE A 195 1.75 -29.60 19.55
N ASP A 196 2.62 -29.05 20.38
CA ASP A 196 3.77 -29.77 20.93
C ASP A 196 3.37 -30.41 22.27
N ILE A 197 3.31 -31.74 22.31
CA ILE A 197 2.93 -32.51 23.49
C ILE A 197 4.19 -33.12 24.11
N PRO A 198 4.53 -32.81 25.37
CA PRO A 198 5.68 -33.41 26.04
C PRO A 198 5.61 -34.94 26.02
N GLY A 199 6.63 -35.60 25.45
CA GLY A 199 6.71 -37.06 25.35
C GLY A 199 6.13 -37.70 24.09
N HIS A 200 5.22 -37.01 23.38
CA HIS A 200 4.60 -37.51 22.14
C HIS A 200 5.10 -36.79 20.87
N GLY A 201 5.74 -35.63 21.02
CA GLY A 201 6.23 -34.83 19.89
C GLY A 201 5.15 -33.93 19.28
N PRO A 202 5.40 -33.36 18.08
CA PRO A 202 4.48 -32.44 17.43
C PRO A 202 3.29 -33.16 16.80
N LEU A 203 2.09 -32.93 17.34
CA LEU A 203 0.83 -33.39 16.78
C LEU A 203 0.25 -32.31 15.85
N THR A 204 -0.13 -32.67 14.62
CA THR A 204 -0.81 -31.78 13.69
C THR A 204 -2.24 -32.26 13.47
N MET A 205 -3.23 -31.38 13.67
CA MET A 205 -4.66 -31.68 13.51
C MET A 205 -5.39 -30.52 12.81
N SER A 206 -6.64 -30.73 12.41
CA SER A 206 -7.49 -29.67 11.87
C SER A 206 -7.81 -28.63 12.96
N VAL A 207 -7.96 -27.37 12.55
CA VAL A 207 -8.42 -26.28 13.42
C VAL A 207 -9.86 -26.54 13.89
N ASP A 208 -10.70 -27.15 13.07
CA ASP A 208 -12.08 -27.46 13.44
C ASP A 208 -12.15 -28.58 14.49
N ASP A 209 -11.32 -29.62 14.36
CA ASP A 209 -11.19 -30.67 15.39
C ASP A 209 -10.72 -30.06 16.72
N LEU A 210 -9.75 -29.14 16.67
CA LEU A 210 -9.31 -28.41 17.87
C LEU A 210 -10.46 -27.59 18.48
N ARG A 211 -11.32 -26.95 17.67
CA ARG A 211 -12.48 -26.22 18.17
C ARG A 211 -13.49 -27.14 18.84
N GLU A 212 -13.72 -28.32 18.30
CA GLU A 212 -14.61 -29.31 18.92
C GLU A 212 -14.07 -29.82 20.25
N GLN A 213 -12.76 -30.05 20.36
CA GLN A 213 -12.12 -30.52 21.58
C GLN A 213 -11.97 -29.43 22.67
N LEU A 214 -12.11 -28.16 22.31
CA LEU A 214 -12.05 -27.02 23.25
C LEU A 214 -13.42 -26.58 23.76
N LYS A 215 -14.53 -27.09 23.19
CA LYS A 215 -15.88 -26.90 23.73
C LYS A 215 -16.09 -27.76 24.96
#